data_AF-A0A2A2L7R6-F1
#
_entry.id   AF-A0A2A2L7R6-F1
#
_cell.length_a   1.000
_cell.length_b   1.000
_cell.length_c   1.000
_cell.angle_alpha   90.00
_cell.angle_beta   90.00
_cell.angle_gamma   90.00
#
_symmetry.space_group_name_H-M   'P 1'
#
loop_
_entity.id
_entity.type
_entity.pdbx_description
1 polymer ?
#
loop_
_entity_poly.entity_id
_entity_poly.type
_entity_poly.pdbx_seq_one_letter_code
_entity_poly.pdbx_strand_id
1 'polypeptide(L)'
;MMFAVLYATSTSIVLCFWTRQRFFNEFCDDLTKVQQHRIHPINMSANSNRKCHIVALILSIVFACVWMATFILEFLDYCIEIRKGNSKFIETLYKFVLNPIVYPLAAISTPLITTIYYLINRSINNELQDFNADLKDAVITNRLQNDTSLLAQFNNRHQSLVEFILKSNRQLIKPLLFGPLACVLCSANAVFVASAFENEIPMRDVSIYFFWIPCSIVTGVFNLAPPGHTQALLREVKNILLSADLHQDNNSETYSLYKSMLRRCDIDTRLTVCGGAAYIDPAYTAKVFWIGPNVGSLMTIVKKLMFPDN
;
A
#
# COMPACT_ATOMS: atom_id res chain seq x y z
N MET A 1 5.33 -10.76 -18.37
CA MET A 1 5.64 -11.16 -16.98
C MET A 1 6.83 -10.44 -16.34
N MET A 2 7.74 -9.84 -17.11
CA MET A 2 8.92 -9.12 -16.58
C MET A 2 8.60 -8.09 -15.47
N PHE A 3 7.53 -7.29 -15.62
CA PHE A 3 7.13 -6.31 -14.60
C PHE A 3 6.67 -6.94 -13.28
N ALA A 4 6.01 -8.10 -13.34
CA ALA A 4 5.62 -8.84 -12.13
C ALA A 4 6.88 -9.36 -11.41
N VAL A 5 7.85 -9.92 -12.14
CA VAL A 5 9.11 -10.42 -11.55
C VAL A 5 9.94 -9.29 -10.94
N LEU A 6 9.97 -8.12 -11.59
CA LEU A 6 10.58 -6.92 -11.01
C LEU A 6 9.89 -6.50 -9.70
N TYR A 7 8.55 -6.53 -9.67
CA TYR A 7 7.81 -6.30 -8.44
C TYR A 7 8.21 -7.29 -7.35
N ALA A 8 8.19 -8.59 -7.63
CA ALA A 8 8.57 -9.64 -6.69
C ALA A 8 9.99 -9.52 -6.15
N THR A 9 10.92 -9.13 -7.02
CA THR A 9 12.32 -8.92 -6.63
C THR A 9 12.42 -7.71 -5.70
N SER A 10 11.74 -6.61 -6.02
CA SER A 10 11.72 -5.41 -5.18
C SER A 10 11.10 -5.70 -3.80
N THR A 11 10.00 -6.45 -3.74
CA THR A 11 9.35 -6.83 -2.50
C THR A 11 10.21 -7.75 -1.65
N SER A 12 10.94 -8.67 -2.28
CA SER A 12 11.89 -9.56 -1.60
C SER A 12 13.02 -8.77 -0.95
N ILE A 13 13.62 -7.81 -1.67
CA ILE A 13 14.69 -6.96 -1.15
C ILE A 13 14.20 -6.14 0.05
N VAL A 14 13.01 -5.53 -0.05
CA VAL A 14 12.45 -4.74 1.05
C VAL A 14 12.16 -5.64 2.26
N LEU A 15 11.63 -6.84 2.05
CA LEU A 15 11.38 -7.78 3.13
C LEU A 15 12.67 -8.16 3.86
N CYS A 16 13.74 -8.51 3.13
CA CYS A 16 15.05 -8.78 3.73
C CYS A 16 15.57 -7.59 4.53
N PHE A 17 15.38 -6.38 4.00
CA PHE A 17 15.81 -5.16 4.66
C PHE A 17 15.02 -4.89 5.96
N TRP A 18 13.70 -5.02 5.94
CA TRP A 18 12.85 -4.86 7.13
C TRP A 18 13.18 -5.90 8.21
N THR A 19 13.40 -7.15 7.81
CA THR A 19 13.81 -8.21 8.74
C THR A 19 15.18 -7.91 9.36
N ARG A 20 16.17 -7.51 8.54
CA ARG A 20 17.51 -7.15 9.04
C ARG A 20 17.48 -5.99 10.01
N GLN A 21 16.63 -4.98 9.76
CA GLN A 21 16.50 -3.81 10.64
C GLN A 21 15.56 -4.03 11.83
N ARG A 22 14.94 -5.21 11.98
CA ARG A 22 13.91 -5.47 13.00
C ARG A 22 12.79 -4.42 12.99
N PHE A 23 12.48 -3.88 11.80
CA PHE A 23 11.53 -2.77 11.64
C PHE A 23 10.18 -3.05 12.30
N PHE A 24 9.67 -4.28 12.17
CA PHE A 24 8.38 -4.65 12.76
C PHE A 24 8.37 -4.55 14.29
N ASN A 25 9.46 -4.95 14.95
CA ASN A 25 9.55 -4.86 16.41
C ASN A 25 9.62 -3.39 16.85
N GLU A 26 10.45 -2.59 16.18
CA GLU A 26 10.54 -1.15 16.46
C GLU A 26 9.19 -0.45 16.23
N PHE A 27 8.47 -0.83 15.18
CA PHE A 27 7.13 -0.31 14.90
C PHE A 27 6.14 -0.64 16.02
N CYS A 28 6.12 -1.89 16.49
CA CYS A 28 5.25 -2.31 17.60
C CYS A 28 5.60 -1.59 18.91
N ASP A 29 6.88 -1.39 19.20
CA ASP A 29 7.34 -0.64 20.38
C ASP A 29 6.89 0.82 20.32
N ASP A 30 7.06 1.46 19.16
CA ASP A 30 6.64 2.86 18.98
C ASP A 30 5.12 3.01 18.99
N LEU A 31 4.39 2.05 18.41
CA LEU A 31 2.93 1.99 18.50
C LEU A 31 2.48 1.90 19.97
N THR A 32 3.12 1.03 20.75
CA THR A 32 2.81 0.88 22.18
C THR A 32 3.03 2.19 22.95
N LYS A 33 4.12 2.92 22.66
CA LYS A 33 4.37 4.25 23.25
C LYS A 33 3.28 5.26 22.89
N VAL A 34 2.83 5.28 21.63
CA VAL A 34 1.72 6.16 21.21
C VAL A 34 0.44 5.78 21.95
N GLN A 35 0.15 4.49 22.09
CA GLN A 35 -1.04 3.98 22.77
C GLN A 35 -1.05 4.29 24.28
N GLN A 36 0.11 4.42 24.92
CA GLN A 36 0.22 4.87 26.32
C GLN A 36 -0.26 6.30 26.54
N HIS A 37 -0.30 7.13 25.49
CA HIS A 37 -0.78 8.52 25.56
C HIS A 37 -2.30 8.65 25.36
N ARG A 38 -3.04 7.53 25.25
CA ARG A 38 -4.49 7.55 25.07
C ARG A 38 -5.19 8.11 26.32
N ILE A 39 -6.20 8.94 26.07
CA ILE A 39 -7.02 9.57 27.12
C ILE A 39 -8.11 8.58 27.58
N HIS A 40 -8.65 7.77 26.66
CA HIS A 40 -9.61 6.71 26.96
C HIS A 40 -9.02 5.33 26.62
N PRO A 41 -9.28 4.29 27.43
CA PRO A 41 -8.92 2.93 27.09
C PRO A 41 -9.69 2.47 25.83
N ILE A 42 -9.12 1.51 25.11
CA ILE A 42 -9.60 1.07 23.79
C ILE A 42 -11.09 0.72 23.86
N ASN A 43 -11.93 1.46 23.13
CA ASN A 43 -13.23 0.97 22.71
C ASN A 43 -12.99 -0.11 21.65
N MET A 44 -12.58 -1.30 22.11
CA MET A 44 -12.39 -2.46 21.26
C MET A 44 -13.75 -2.86 20.74
N SER A 45 -14.16 -2.31 19.61
CA SER A 45 -14.93 -3.09 18.66
C SER A 45 -14.01 -4.23 18.17
N ALA A 46 -13.80 -5.24 19.03
CA ALA A 46 -12.91 -6.39 18.86
C ALA A 46 -13.24 -7.24 17.61
N ASN A 47 -14.27 -6.87 16.85
CA ASN A 47 -14.70 -7.49 15.61
C ASN A 47 -14.26 -6.75 14.32
N SER A 48 -13.66 -5.55 14.40
CA SER A 48 -13.29 -4.77 13.21
C SER A 48 -12.00 -5.28 12.55
N ASN A 49 -10.93 -5.49 13.34
CA ASN A 49 -9.62 -5.87 12.78
C ASN A 49 -9.56 -7.34 12.31
N ARG A 50 -10.27 -8.26 12.97
CA ARG A 50 -10.24 -9.70 12.62
C ARG A 50 -10.69 -9.96 11.18
N LYS A 51 -11.78 -9.33 10.74
CA LYS A 51 -12.28 -9.46 9.36
C LYS A 51 -11.23 -9.00 8.35
N CYS A 52 -10.54 -7.91 8.68
CA CYS A 52 -9.51 -7.33 7.85
C CYS A 52 -8.29 -8.26 7.70
N HIS A 53 -7.84 -8.89 8.79
CA HIS A 53 -6.75 -9.87 8.74
C HIS A 53 -7.13 -11.12 7.92
N ILE A 54 -8.37 -11.61 8.07
CA ILE A 54 -8.86 -12.77 7.31
C ILE A 54 -8.87 -12.45 5.81
N VAL A 55 -9.39 -11.28 5.42
CA VAL A 55 -9.41 -10.85 4.01
C VAL A 55 -7.99 -10.73 3.46
N ALA A 56 -7.06 -10.13 4.20
CA ALA A 56 -5.67 -10.02 3.77
C ALA A 56 -4.99 -11.39 3.61
N LEU A 57 -5.31 -12.36 4.47
CA LEU A 57 -4.80 -13.72 4.40
C LEU A 57 -5.36 -14.49 3.19
N ILE A 58 -6.68 -14.41 2.95
CA ILE A 58 -7.30 -15.04 1.77
C ILE A 58 -6.68 -14.48 0.49
N LEU A 59 -6.55 -13.16 0.39
CA LEU A 59 -5.92 -12.51 -0.76
C LEU A 59 -4.45 -12.94 -0.92
N SER A 60 -3.72 -13.06 0.19
CA SER A 60 -2.34 -13.56 0.16
C SER A 60 -2.22 -14.96 -0.44
N ILE A 61 -3.14 -15.86 -0.08
CA ILE A 61 -3.18 -17.23 -0.63
C ILE A 61 -3.49 -17.18 -2.13
N VAL A 62 -4.49 -16.40 -2.54
CA VAL A 62 -4.84 -16.24 -3.96
C VAL A 62 -3.63 -15.76 -4.77
N PHE A 63 -2.90 -14.77 -4.27
CA PHE A 63 -1.69 -14.26 -4.92
C PHE A 63 -0.58 -15.29 -5.04
N ALA A 64 -0.34 -16.06 -3.98
CA ALA A 64 0.63 -17.14 -4.00
C ALA A 64 0.25 -18.19 -5.05
N CYS A 65 -1.04 -18.54 -5.16
CA CYS A 65 -1.54 -19.45 -6.17
C CYS A 65 -1.33 -18.92 -7.59
N VAL A 66 -1.57 -17.62 -7.86
CA VAL A 66 -1.36 -17.03 -9.19
C VAL A 66 0.12 -17.05 -9.59
N TRP A 67 1.03 -16.76 -8.65
CA TRP A 67 2.47 -16.89 -8.87
C TRP A 67 2.89 -18.32 -9.20
N MET A 68 2.39 -19.29 -8.45
CA MET A 68 2.71 -20.70 -8.67
C MET A 68 2.08 -21.25 -9.96
N ALA A 69 0.85 -20.87 -10.28
CA ALA A 69 0.21 -21.23 -11.54
C ALA A 69 0.98 -20.67 -12.74
N THR A 70 1.45 -19.41 -12.62
CA THR A 70 2.31 -18.78 -13.62
C THR A 70 3.60 -19.58 -13.83
N PHE A 71 4.27 -19.96 -12.74
CA PHE A 71 5.48 -20.79 -12.81
C PHE A 71 5.25 -22.12 -13.52
N ILE A 72 4.19 -22.85 -13.12
CA ILE A 72 3.87 -24.16 -13.70
C ILE A 72 3.64 -24.04 -15.21
N LEU A 73 2.93 -23.00 -15.65
CA LEU A 73 2.60 -22.83 -17.06
C LEU A 73 3.83 -22.41 -17.89
N GLU A 74 4.66 -21.49 -17.40
CA GLU A 74 5.94 -21.17 -18.05
C GLU A 74 6.88 -22.40 -18.13
N PHE A 75 6.88 -23.23 -17.09
CA PHE A 75 7.67 -24.46 -17.05
C PHE A 75 7.19 -25.49 -18.08
N LEU A 76 5.87 -25.68 -18.20
CA LEU A 76 5.26 -26.60 -19.17
C LEU A 76 5.53 -26.16 -20.61
N ASP A 77 5.38 -24.86 -20.90
CA ASP A 77 5.66 -24.30 -22.22
C ASP A 77 7.09 -24.56 -22.64
N TYR A 78 8.01 -24.42 -21.69
CA TYR A 78 9.39 -24.69 -21.96
C TYR A 78 9.71 -26.17 -22.18
N CYS A 79 9.08 -27.06 -21.40
CA CYS A 79 9.19 -28.50 -21.65
C CYS A 79 8.74 -28.86 -23.07
N ILE A 80 7.70 -28.20 -23.58
CA ILE A 80 7.21 -28.38 -24.95
C ILE A 80 8.22 -27.85 -25.97
N GLU A 81 8.83 -26.68 -25.74
CA GLU A 81 9.87 -26.11 -26.61
C GLU A 81 11.12 -27.01 -26.71
N ILE A 82 11.57 -27.56 -25.59
CA ILE A 82 12.67 -28.54 -25.56
C ILE A 82 12.30 -29.76 -26.39
N ARG A 83 11.09 -30.31 -26.21
CA ARG A 83 10.62 -31.48 -26.98
C ARG A 83 10.58 -31.22 -28.48
N LYS A 84 10.33 -29.97 -28.90
CA LYS A 84 10.36 -29.54 -30.30
C LYS A 84 11.78 -29.30 -30.86
N GLY A 85 12.83 -29.48 -30.04
CA GLY A 85 14.22 -29.28 -30.45
C GLY A 85 14.69 -27.82 -30.43
N ASN A 86 13.90 -26.90 -29.87
CA ASN A 86 14.18 -25.46 -29.90
C ASN A 86 14.87 -24.95 -28.61
N SER A 87 15.74 -25.74 -27.99
CA SER A 87 16.34 -25.37 -26.71
C SER A 87 17.68 -24.63 -26.87
N LYS A 88 17.80 -23.47 -26.21
CA LYS A 88 19.06 -22.74 -26.03
C LYS A 88 19.58 -22.92 -24.61
N PHE A 89 20.88 -23.14 -24.45
CA PHE A 89 21.52 -23.38 -23.14
C PHE A 89 21.18 -22.31 -22.08
N ILE A 90 21.25 -21.03 -22.46
CA ILE A 90 20.95 -19.90 -21.56
C ILE A 90 19.49 -19.95 -21.09
N GLU A 91 18.59 -20.31 -21.99
CA GLU A 91 17.16 -20.41 -21.69
C GLU A 91 16.85 -21.61 -20.79
N THR A 92 17.61 -22.70 -20.95
CA THR A 92 17.54 -23.86 -20.05
C THR A 92 17.99 -23.49 -18.65
N LEU A 93 19.12 -22.80 -18.53
CA LEU A 93 19.62 -22.34 -17.24
C LEU A 93 18.61 -21.41 -16.55
N TYR A 94 18.06 -20.45 -17.28
CA TYR A 94 17.07 -19.53 -16.73
C TYR A 94 15.81 -20.27 -16.26
N LYS A 95 15.23 -21.14 -17.09
CA LYS A 95 13.93 -21.76 -16.81
C LYS A 95 14.00 -22.95 -15.84
N PHE A 96 15.12 -23.69 -15.75
CA PHE A 96 15.29 -24.82 -14.82
C PHE A 96 16.06 -24.50 -13.54
N VAL A 97 16.86 -23.45 -13.50
CA VAL A 97 17.66 -23.11 -12.31
C VAL A 97 17.15 -21.85 -11.63
N LEU A 98 16.92 -20.77 -12.38
CA LEU A 98 16.51 -19.49 -11.79
C LEU A 98 15.01 -19.44 -11.48
N ASN A 99 14.14 -19.79 -12.45
CA ASN A 99 12.69 -19.71 -12.26
C ASN A 99 12.18 -20.52 -11.05
N PRO A 100 12.63 -21.77 -10.80
CA PRO A 100 12.19 -22.53 -9.61
C PRO A 100 12.61 -21.92 -8.27
N ILE A 101 13.52 -20.94 -8.27
CA ILE A 101 13.92 -20.18 -7.08
C ILE A 101 13.12 -18.87 -7.01
N VAL A 102 13.07 -18.12 -8.12
CA VAL A 102 12.46 -16.79 -8.19
C VAL A 102 10.95 -16.85 -7.95
N TYR A 103 10.24 -17.80 -8.59
CA TYR A 103 8.79 -17.86 -8.49
C TYR A 103 8.26 -18.24 -7.10
N PRO A 104 8.81 -19.23 -6.39
CA PRO A 104 8.42 -19.48 -5.00
C PRO A 104 8.76 -18.31 -4.06
N LEU A 105 9.91 -17.66 -4.25
CA LEU A 105 10.26 -16.43 -3.51
C LEU A 105 9.25 -15.32 -3.77
N ALA A 106 8.82 -15.13 -5.03
CA ALA A 106 7.78 -14.18 -5.40
C ALA A 106 6.43 -14.51 -4.76
N ALA A 107 6.04 -15.79 -4.78
CA ALA A 107 4.80 -16.30 -4.21
C ALA A 107 4.70 -16.09 -2.70
N ILE A 108 5.83 -16.02 -1.99
CA ILE A 108 5.87 -15.76 -0.54
C ILE A 108 6.04 -14.26 -0.25
N SER A 109 7.03 -13.61 -0.88
CA SER A 109 7.44 -12.25 -0.54
C SER A 109 6.39 -11.19 -0.91
N THR A 110 5.76 -11.31 -2.09
CA THR A 110 4.80 -10.32 -2.58
C THR A 110 3.53 -10.24 -1.73
N PRO A 111 2.83 -11.34 -1.38
CA PRO A 111 1.67 -11.25 -0.51
C PRO A 111 2.04 -10.85 0.92
N LEU A 112 3.16 -11.34 1.43
CA LEU A 112 3.60 -11.06 2.79
C LEU A 112 3.92 -9.58 2.99
N ILE A 113 4.67 -8.96 2.07
CA ILE A 113 4.98 -7.54 2.18
C ILE A 113 3.72 -6.68 2.01
N THR A 114 2.84 -7.04 1.08
CA THR A 114 1.61 -6.28 0.82
C THR A 114 0.70 -6.32 2.05
N THR A 115 0.63 -7.47 2.70
CA THR A 115 -0.12 -7.65 3.95
C THR A 115 0.51 -6.86 5.10
N ILE A 116 1.82 -7.00 5.35
CA ILE A 116 2.50 -6.24 6.41
C ILE A 116 2.33 -4.74 6.21
N TYR A 117 2.56 -4.27 4.97
CA TYR A 117 2.40 -2.87 4.60
C TYR A 117 0.99 -2.35 4.90
N TYR A 118 -0.02 -3.11 4.46
CA TYR A 118 -1.42 -2.78 4.66
C TYR A 118 -1.78 -2.73 6.16
N LEU A 119 -1.34 -3.73 6.94
CA LEU A 119 -1.61 -3.80 8.39
C LEU A 119 -0.95 -2.67 9.18
N ILE A 120 0.29 -2.30 8.83
CA ILE A 120 1.00 -1.17 9.45
C ILE A 120 0.22 0.12 9.23
N ASN A 121 -0.13 0.44 7.98
CA ASN A 121 -0.89 1.65 7.67
C ASN A 121 -2.29 1.62 8.30
N ARG A 122 -2.92 0.43 8.37
CA ARG A 122 -4.20 0.27 9.07
C ARG A 122 -4.08 0.57 10.55
N SER A 123 -3.00 0.13 11.21
CA SER A 123 -2.74 0.43 12.61
C SER A 123 -2.59 1.93 12.84
N ILE A 124 -1.80 2.61 11.99
CA ILE A 124 -1.66 4.08 12.02
C ILE A 124 -3.03 4.76 11.87
N ASN A 125 -3.82 4.32 10.90
CA ASN A 125 -5.14 4.88 10.63
C ASN A 125 -6.11 4.68 11.80
N ASN A 126 -6.08 3.52 12.46
CA ASN A 126 -6.91 3.27 13.64
C ASN A 126 -6.53 4.24 14.77
N GLU A 127 -5.23 4.44 15.05
CA GLU A 127 -4.80 5.38 16.11
C GLU A 127 -5.21 6.83 15.81
N LEU A 128 -5.12 7.25 14.54
CA LEU A 128 -5.57 8.57 14.12
C LEU A 128 -7.09 8.72 14.18
N GLN A 129 -7.85 7.68 13.83
CA GLN A 129 -9.31 7.69 13.97
C GLN A 129 -9.73 7.82 15.43
N ASP A 130 -9.10 7.05 16.32
CA ASP A 130 -9.36 7.13 17.76
C ASP A 130 -9.00 8.53 18.29
N PHE A 131 -7.87 9.10 17.86
CA PHE A 131 -7.48 10.46 18.21
C PHE A 131 -8.49 11.51 17.72
N ASN A 132 -8.94 11.41 16.47
CA ASN A 132 -9.91 12.34 15.88
C ASN A 132 -11.27 12.26 16.60
N ALA A 133 -11.70 11.05 16.96
CA ALA A 133 -12.93 10.84 17.71
C ALA A 133 -12.86 11.49 19.11
N ASP A 134 -11.78 11.24 19.85
CA ASP A 134 -11.55 11.82 21.18
C ASP A 134 -11.46 13.36 21.11
N LEU A 135 -10.72 13.89 20.12
CA LEU A 135 -10.54 15.32 19.95
C LEU A 135 -11.86 16.01 19.60
N LYS A 136 -12.63 15.41 18.69
CA LYS A 136 -13.94 15.94 18.28
C LYS A 136 -14.94 15.96 19.43
N ASP A 137 -14.98 14.91 20.25
CA ASP A 137 -15.80 14.87 21.47
C ASP A 137 -15.38 15.97 22.46
N ALA A 138 -14.07 16.16 22.66
CA ALA A 138 -13.55 17.20 23.55
C ALA A 138 -13.83 18.63 23.05
N VAL A 139 -13.90 18.84 21.73
CA VAL A 139 -14.36 20.11 21.13
C VAL A 139 -15.85 20.32 21.38
N ILE A 140 -16.69 19.33 21.06
CA ILE A 140 -18.16 19.43 21.19
C ILE A 140 -18.56 19.69 22.66
N THR A 141 -17.85 19.07 23.60
CA THR A 141 -18.11 19.23 25.04
C THR A 141 -17.46 20.48 25.65
N ASN A 142 -16.81 21.34 24.85
CA ASN A 142 -16.06 22.52 25.27
C ASN A 142 -15.01 22.26 26.37
N ARG A 143 -14.53 21.01 26.50
CA ARG A 143 -13.55 20.64 27.52
C ARG A 143 -12.17 21.22 27.21
N LEU A 144 -11.84 21.38 25.93
CA LEU A 144 -10.55 21.92 25.48
C LEU A 144 -10.32 23.39 25.85
N GLN A 145 -11.39 24.18 25.97
CA GLN A 145 -11.31 25.59 26.40
C GLN A 145 -11.18 25.72 27.92
N ASN A 146 -11.79 24.79 28.67
CA ASN A 146 -11.89 24.87 30.12
C ASN A 146 -10.76 24.13 30.86
N ASP A 147 -10.04 23.22 30.18
CA ASP A 147 -8.99 22.39 30.78
C ASP A 147 -7.70 22.41 29.94
N THR A 148 -6.79 23.32 30.31
CA THR A 148 -5.45 23.42 29.70
C THR A 148 -4.65 22.12 29.83
N SER A 149 -4.88 21.34 30.90
CA SER A 149 -4.17 20.07 31.13
C SER A 149 -4.62 18.99 30.13
N LEU A 150 -5.90 18.98 29.76
CA LEU A 150 -6.44 18.11 28.72
C LEU A 150 -5.88 18.49 27.35
N LEU A 151 -5.80 19.79 27.03
CA LEU A 151 -5.18 20.26 25.79
C LEU A 151 -3.69 19.87 25.71
N ALA A 152 -2.95 19.96 26.82
CA ALA A 152 -1.56 19.52 26.89
C ALA A 152 -1.41 18.00 26.62
N GLN A 153 -2.34 17.17 27.12
CA GLN A 153 -2.38 15.73 26.82
C GLN A 153 -2.63 15.47 25.32
N PHE A 154 -3.62 16.14 24.71
CA PHE A 154 -3.86 16.04 23.26
C PHE A 154 -2.66 16.52 22.44
N ASN A 155 -2.00 17.60 22.88
CA ASN A 155 -0.79 18.12 22.25
C ASN A 155 0.35 17.09 22.25
N ASN A 156 0.60 16.44 23.40
CA ASN A 156 1.63 15.42 23.53
C ASN A 156 1.30 14.16 22.71
N ARG A 157 0.04 13.70 22.74
CA ARG A 157 -0.40 12.57 21.91
C ARG A 157 -0.28 12.87 20.42
N HIS A 158 -0.66 14.07 19.98
CA HIS A 158 -0.53 14.49 18.58
C HIS A 158 0.93 14.55 18.15
N GLN A 159 1.84 15.05 19.01
CA GLN A 159 3.27 15.01 18.74
C GLN A 159 3.77 13.59 18.55
N SER A 160 3.51 12.69 19.51
CA SER A 160 3.92 11.29 19.44
C SER A 160 3.36 10.59 18.19
N LEU A 161 2.12 10.89 17.80
CA LEU A 161 1.50 10.36 16.58
C LEU A 161 2.22 10.84 15.31
N VAL A 162 2.49 12.14 15.19
CA VAL A 162 3.17 12.70 14.01
C VAL A 162 4.60 12.15 13.90
N GLU A 163 5.34 12.09 15.01
CA GLU A 163 6.68 11.50 15.04
C GLU A 163 6.67 10.02 14.63
N PHE A 164 5.71 9.24 15.15
CA PHE A 164 5.50 7.85 14.79
C PHE A 164 5.19 7.66 13.29
N ILE A 165 4.31 8.50 12.73
CA ILE A 165 3.98 8.48 11.29
C ILE A 165 5.22 8.79 10.46
N LEU A 166 5.96 9.85 10.79
CA LEU A 166 7.17 10.24 10.07
C LEU A 166 8.23 9.13 10.11
N LYS A 167 8.45 8.52 11.28
CA LYS A 167 9.40 7.41 11.45
C LYS A 167 8.97 6.18 10.63
N SER A 168 7.69 5.83 10.68
CA SER A 168 7.12 4.72 9.89
C SER A 168 7.22 4.96 8.39
N ASN A 169 6.94 6.19 7.94
CA ASN A 169 6.95 6.55 6.52
C ASN A 169 8.33 6.45 5.89
N ARG A 170 9.42 6.66 6.64
CA ARG A 170 10.81 6.41 6.18
C ARG A 170 11.04 4.97 5.74
N GLN A 171 10.29 4.02 6.30
CA GLN A 171 10.38 2.59 5.96
C GLN A 171 9.32 2.20 4.94
N LEU A 172 8.10 2.75 5.06
CA LEU A 172 6.97 2.47 4.17
C LEU A 172 7.13 3.07 2.75
N ILE A 173 8.02 4.04 2.55
CA ILE A 173 8.32 4.55 1.21
C ILE A 173 9.03 3.52 0.31
N LYS A 174 9.76 2.56 0.90
CA LYS A 174 10.60 1.59 0.17
C LYS A 174 9.82 0.68 -0.79
N PRO A 175 8.71 0.02 -0.37
CA PRO A 175 7.91 -0.76 -1.31
C PRO A 175 7.21 0.11 -2.38
N LEU A 176 7.02 1.41 -2.12
CA LEU A 176 6.38 2.34 -3.06
C LEU A 176 7.32 2.85 -4.16
N LEU A 177 8.63 2.59 -4.07
CA LEU A 177 9.59 3.05 -5.06
C LEU A 177 9.35 2.43 -6.44
N PHE A 178 9.09 1.13 -6.49
CA PHE A 178 8.82 0.41 -7.74
C PHE A 178 7.46 -0.29 -7.76
N GLY A 179 6.84 -0.50 -6.59
CA GLY A 179 5.66 -1.34 -6.45
C GLY A 179 4.45 -0.87 -7.26
N PRO A 180 3.91 0.32 -6.98
CA PRO A 180 2.73 0.83 -7.68
C PRO A 180 2.92 0.94 -9.19
N LEU A 181 4.11 1.36 -9.66
CA LEU A 181 4.42 1.43 -11.09
C LEU A 181 4.41 0.05 -11.74
N ALA A 182 5.06 -0.94 -11.11
CA ALA A 182 5.09 -2.30 -11.61
C ALA A 182 3.68 -2.90 -11.65
N CYS A 183 2.80 -2.62 -10.67
CA CYS A 183 1.41 -3.06 -10.70
C CYS A 183 0.62 -2.44 -11.87
N VAL A 184 0.80 -1.13 -12.13
CA VAL A 184 0.14 -0.43 -13.24
C VAL A 184 0.63 -0.95 -14.60
N LEU A 185 1.94 -1.12 -14.75
CA LEU A 185 2.51 -1.66 -15.98
C LEU A 185 2.14 -3.14 -16.18
N CYS A 186 2.05 -3.92 -15.10
CA CYS A 186 1.62 -5.30 -15.16
C CYS A 186 0.15 -5.42 -15.58
N SER A 187 -0.74 -4.58 -15.05
CA SER A 187 -2.15 -4.57 -15.45
C SER A 187 -2.33 -4.10 -16.89
N ALA A 188 -1.65 -3.02 -17.29
CA ALA A 188 -1.66 -2.54 -18.68
C ALA A 188 -1.15 -3.62 -19.65
N ASN A 189 -0.03 -4.27 -19.31
CA ASN A 189 0.53 -5.34 -20.12
C ASN A 189 -0.38 -6.57 -20.19
N ALA A 190 -1.03 -6.94 -19.08
CA ALA A 190 -1.95 -8.08 -19.07
C ALA A 190 -3.17 -7.82 -19.96
N VAL A 191 -3.77 -6.62 -19.88
CA VAL A 191 -4.87 -6.21 -20.78
C VAL A 191 -4.40 -6.20 -22.23
N PHE A 192 -3.25 -5.58 -22.51
CA PHE A 192 -2.72 -5.50 -23.87
C PHE A 192 -2.50 -6.89 -24.48
N VAL A 193 -1.80 -7.78 -23.76
CA VAL A 193 -1.51 -9.13 -24.25
C VAL A 193 -2.79 -9.95 -24.43
N ALA A 194 -3.67 -9.94 -23.44
CA ALA A 194 -4.91 -10.72 -23.50
C ALA A 194 -5.85 -10.26 -24.62
N SER A 195 -5.91 -8.96 -24.92
CA SER A 195 -6.86 -8.41 -25.90
C SER A 195 -6.28 -8.20 -27.30
N ALA A 196 -4.97 -7.96 -27.44
CA ALA A 196 -4.34 -7.71 -28.75
C ALA A 196 -3.92 -8.99 -29.47
N PHE A 197 -3.69 -10.07 -28.72
CA PHE A 197 -3.17 -11.35 -29.23
C PHE A 197 -4.13 -12.51 -28.94
N GLU A 198 -5.41 -12.23 -28.68
CA GLU A 198 -6.42 -13.21 -28.25
C GLU A 198 -6.49 -14.47 -29.14
N ASN A 199 -6.23 -14.31 -30.45
CA ASN A 199 -6.25 -15.41 -31.44
C ASN A 199 -4.89 -16.10 -31.62
N GLU A 200 -3.81 -15.52 -31.11
CA GLU A 200 -2.42 -15.98 -31.30
C GLU A 200 -1.90 -16.75 -30.08
N ILE A 201 -2.47 -16.53 -28.90
CA ILE A 201 -2.04 -17.16 -27.64
C ILE A 201 -3.00 -18.27 -27.19
N PRO A 202 -2.49 -19.37 -26.60
CA PRO A 202 -3.33 -20.41 -26.02
C PRO A 202 -4.28 -19.87 -24.94
N MET A 203 -5.52 -20.37 -24.92
CA MET A 203 -6.56 -19.93 -23.97
C MET A 203 -6.15 -20.06 -22.49
N ARG A 204 -5.27 -21.01 -22.16
CA ARG A 204 -4.73 -21.15 -20.80
C ARG A 204 -3.91 -19.91 -20.38
N ASP A 205 -3.16 -19.31 -21.30
CA ASP A 205 -2.27 -18.19 -21.03
C ASP A 205 -3.08 -16.90 -20.89
N VAL A 206 -4.12 -16.74 -21.72
CA VAL A 206 -5.16 -15.71 -21.57
C VAL A 206 -5.75 -15.75 -20.16
N SER A 207 -6.08 -16.96 -19.68
CA SER A 207 -6.69 -17.15 -18.35
C SER A 207 -5.77 -16.68 -17.22
N ILE A 208 -4.45 -16.92 -17.31
CA ILE A 208 -3.48 -16.39 -16.33
C ILE A 208 -3.49 -14.87 -16.31
N TYR A 209 -3.48 -14.21 -17.48
CA TYR A 209 -3.52 -12.75 -17.56
C TYR A 209 -4.79 -12.17 -16.93
N PHE A 210 -5.94 -12.85 -17.10
CA PHE A 210 -7.18 -12.48 -16.42
C PHE A 210 -7.10 -12.59 -14.89
N PHE A 211 -6.31 -13.50 -14.33
CA PHE A 211 -6.05 -13.54 -12.88
C PHE A 211 -5.06 -12.46 -12.42
N TRP A 212 -4.09 -12.08 -13.26
CA TRP A 212 -3.11 -11.05 -12.94
C TRP A 212 -3.68 -9.63 -12.87
N ILE A 213 -4.71 -9.32 -13.67
CA ILE A 213 -5.38 -8.02 -13.65
C ILE A 213 -5.97 -7.69 -12.27
N PRO A 214 -6.88 -8.49 -11.69
CA PRO A 214 -7.45 -8.22 -10.37
C PRO A 214 -6.38 -8.28 -9.26
N CYS A 215 -5.37 -9.15 -9.38
CA CYS A 215 -4.24 -9.15 -8.44
C CYS A 215 -3.51 -7.79 -8.47
N SER A 216 -3.15 -7.30 -9.65
CA SER A 216 -2.47 -6.01 -9.79
C SER A 216 -3.33 -4.86 -9.23
N ILE A 217 -4.65 -4.93 -9.41
CA ILE A 217 -5.59 -3.95 -8.86
C ILE A 217 -5.62 -4.01 -7.33
N VAL A 218 -5.86 -5.19 -6.76
CA VAL A 218 -5.94 -5.37 -5.30
C VAL A 218 -4.64 -4.92 -4.61
N THR A 219 -3.47 -5.28 -5.16
CA THR A 219 -2.18 -4.83 -4.62
C THR A 219 -2.03 -3.33 -4.66
N GLY A 220 -2.39 -2.68 -5.77
CA GLY A 220 -2.31 -1.22 -5.84
C GLY A 220 -3.27 -0.56 -4.84
N VAL A 221 -4.47 -1.10 -4.61
CA VAL A 221 -5.41 -0.58 -3.59
C VAL A 221 -4.80 -0.71 -2.20
N PHE A 222 -4.23 -1.88 -1.87
CA PHE A 222 -3.62 -2.11 -0.56
C PHE A 222 -2.35 -1.28 -0.31
N ASN A 223 -1.62 -0.92 -1.37
CA ASN A 223 -0.44 -0.07 -1.25
C ASN A 223 -0.75 1.44 -1.29
N LEU A 224 -1.83 1.88 -1.96
CA LEU A 224 -2.11 3.30 -2.17
C LEU A 224 -3.26 3.85 -1.31
N ALA A 225 -4.31 3.07 -1.04
CA ALA A 225 -5.47 3.55 -0.30
C ALA A 225 -5.19 3.84 1.18
N PRO A 226 -4.49 2.97 1.94
CA PRO A 226 -4.26 3.22 3.37
C PRO A 226 -3.45 4.50 3.65
N PRO A 227 -2.34 4.80 2.94
CA PRO A 227 -1.65 6.08 3.10
C PRO A 227 -2.51 7.28 2.72
N GLY A 228 -3.31 7.17 1.65
CA GLY A 228 -4.26 8.22 1.28
C GLY A 228 -5.27 8.51 2.40
N HIS A 229 -5.74 7.47 3.08
CA HIS A 229 -6.63 7.61 4.24
C HIS A 229 -5.93 8.27 5.44
N THR A 230 -4.66 7.95 5.71
CA THR A 230 -3.85 8.64 6.72
C THR A 230 -3.82 10.15 6.47
N GLN A 231 -3.65 10.56 5.22
CA GLN A 231 -3.66 11.98 4.84
C GLN A 231 -5.03 12.64 5.03
N ALA A 232 -6.12 11.92 4.78
CA ALA A 232 -7.47 12.42 5.06
C ALA A 232 -7.69 12.64 6.56
N LEU A 233 -7.27 11.69 7.40
CA LEU A 233 -7.40 11.78 8.86
C LEU A 233 -6.55 12.91 9.46
N LEU A 234 -5.34 13.14 8.96
CA LEU A 234 -4.51 14.27 9.40
C LEU A 234 -5.11 15.62 9.02
N ARG A 235 -5.76 15.74 7.85
CA ARG A 235 -6.51 16.94 7.48
C ARG A 235 -7.73 17.13 8.38
N GLU A 236 -8.38 16.04 8.79
CA GLU A 236 -9.51 16.10 9.72
C GLU A 236 -9.09 16.67 11.09
N VAL A 237 -7.91 16.31 11.62
CA VAL A 237 -7.36 16.93 12.84
C VAL A 237 -7.34 18.45 12.71
N LYS A 238 -6.79 18.97 11.61
CA LYS A 238 -6.70 20.41 11.35
C LYS A 238 -8.08 21.05 11.32
N ASN A 239 -9.04 20.43 10.65
CA ASN A 239 -10.41 20.94 10.55
C ASN A 239 -11.12 20.95 11.92
N ILE A 240 -10.94 19.91 12.73
CA ILE A 240 -11.49 19.84 14.09
C ILE A 240 -10.90 20.97 14.95
N LEU A 241 -9.58 21.16 14.91
CA LEU A 241 -8.90 22.23 15.65
C LEU A 241 -9.40 23.62 15.24
N LEU A 242 -9.49 23.90 13.93
CA LEU A 242 -9.99 25.17 13.42
C LEU A 242 -11.44 25.44 13.83
N SER A 243 -12.26 24.39 14.02
CA SER A 243 -13.65 24.53 14.47
C SER A 243 -13.81 24.77 15.98
N ALA A 244 -12.75 24.64 16.77
CA ALA A 244 -12.82 24.69 18.23
C ALA A 244 -12.80 26.11 18.83
N ASP A 245 -12.70 27.16 18.00
CA ASP A 245 -12.62 28.58 18.39
C ASP A 245 -11.58 28.91 19.49
N LEU A 246 -10.58 28.05 19.67
CA LEU A 246 -9.49 28.19 20.67
C LEU A 246 -8.58 29.41 20.42
N HIS A 247 -8.75 30.09 19.30
CA HIS A 247 -8.03 31.31 18.94
C HIS A 247 -8.46 32.55 19.75
N GLN A 248 -9.67 32.53 20.33
CA GLN A 248 -10.22 33.65 21.10
C GLN A 248 -9.95 33.55 22.61
N ASP A 249 -9.30 32.48 23.07
CA ASP A 249 -9.02 32.27 24.48
C ASP A 249 -7.91 33.22 24.97
N ASN A 250 -8.14 33.89 26.10
CA ASN A 250 -7.22 34.87 26.69
C ASN A 250 -5.99 34.21 27.35
N ASN A 251 -5.99 32.89 27.50
CA ASN A 251 -4.87 32.16 28.07
C ASN A 251 -3.74 31.95 27.05
N SER A 252 -2.60 32.61 27.28
CA SER A 252 -1.41 32.52 26.44
C SER A 252 -0.87 31.08 26.28
N GLU A 253 -1.05 30.23 27.29
CA GLU A 253 -0.60 28.84 27.28
C GLU A 253 -1.48 27.98 26.37
N THR A 254 -2.80 28.06 26.51
CA THR A 254 -3.79 27.36 25.66
C THR A 254 -3.58 27.70 24.19
N TYR A 255 -3.42 28.99 23.88
CA TYR A 255 -3.16 29.46 22.52
C TYR A 255 -1.84 28.91 21.96
N SER A 256 -0.79 28.82 22.78
CA SER A 256 0.52 28.30 22.37
C SER A 256 0.46 26.80 22.00
N LEU A 257 -0.24 25.99 22.80
CA LEU A 257 -0.43 24.56 22.59
C LEU A 257 -1.26 24.31 21.33
N TYR A 258 -2.36 25.03 21.20
CA TYR A 258 -3.21 24.98 20.03
C TYR A 258 -2.44 25.34 18.73
N LYS A 259 -1.66 26.43 18.75
CA LYS A 259 -0.83 26.84 17.61
C LYS A 259 0.25 25.81 17.28
N SER A 260 0.82 25.15 18.29
CA SER A 260 1.78 24.06 18.10
C SER A 260 1.13 22.87 17.40
N MET A 261 -0.07 22.47 17.81
CA MET A 261 -0.84 21.41 17.15
C MET A 261 -1.15 21.75 15.69
N LEU A 262 -1.63 22.97 15.40
CA LEU A 262 -1.89 23.42 14.03
C LEU A 262 -0.63 23.39 13.16
N ARG A 263 0.50 23.90 13.67
CA ARG A 263 1.78 23.88 12.93
C ARG A 263 2.21 22.46 12.58
N ARG A 264 1.94 21.48 13.45
CA ARG A 264 2.26 20.06 13.17
C ARG A 264 1.37 19.46 12.08
N CYS A 265 0.14 19.93 11.91
CA CYS A 265 -0.71 19.52 10.79
C CYS A 265 -0.17 19.97 9.43
N ASP A 266 0.68 21.00 9.39
CA ASP A 266 1.31 21.51 8.15
C ASP A 266 2.64 20.78 7.82
N ILE A 267 3.12 19.89 8.70
CA ILE A 267 4.29 19.06 8.41
C ILE A 267 3.95 18.07 7.30
N ASP A 268 4.78 18.00 6.26
CA ASP A 268 4.57 17.07 5.17
C ASP A 268 4.84 15.62 5.60
N THR A 269 3.76 14.88 5.83
CA THR A 269 3.79 13.45 6.18
C THR A 269 3.47 12.57 4.96
N ARG A 270 3.27 13.14 3.77
CA ARG A 270 2.81 12.39 2.60
C ARG A 270 3.88 11.43 2.13
N LEU A 271 3.45 10.20 1.85
CA LEU A 271 4.27 9.23 1.14
C LEU A 271 4.32 9.59 -0.35
N THR A 272 5.47 9.38 -0.97
CA THR A 272 5.67 9.58 -2.40
C THR A 272 5.86 8.25 -3.13
N VAL A 273 5.41 8.19 -4.38
CA VAL A 273 5.56 7.04 -5.27
C VAL A 273 6.70 7.30 -6.27
N CYS A 274 7.33 6.23 -6.77
CA CYS A 274 8.37 6.33 -7.82
C CYS A 274 9.54 7.28 -7.47
N GLY A 275 9.99 7.27 -6.22
CA GLY A 275 11.16 8.06 -5.81
C GLY A 275 10.90 9.57 -5.75
N GLY A 276 9.64 9.99 -5.59
CA GLY A 276 9.28 11.40 -5.46
C GLY A 276 8.46 11.96 -6.62
N ALA A 277 8.14 11.14 -7.63
CA ALA A 277 7.41 11.60 -8.82
C ALA A 277 5.99 12.10 -8.51
N ALA A 278 5.33 11.52 -7.50
CA ALA A 278 3.99 11.93 -7.09
C ALA A 278 3.75 11.68 -5.60
N TYR A 279 2.93 12.53 -4.98
CA TYR A 279 2.44 12.36 -3.62
C TYR A 279 1.18 11.49 -3.60
N ILE A 280 1.07 10.60 -2.62
CA ILE A 280 -0.16 9.85 -2.38
C ILE A 280 -1.16 10.77 -1.67
N ASP A 281 -2.16 11.21 -2.42
CA ASP A 281 -3.35 11.88 -1.91
C ASP A 281 -4.54 10.89 -1.84
N PRO A 282 -5.65 11.21 -1.14
CA PRO A 282 -6.81 10.32 -1.06
C PRO A 282 -7.42 9.94 -2.43
N ALA A 283 -7.26 10.78 -3.45
CA ALA A 283 -7.76 10.55 -4.80
C ALA A 283 -6.75 9.79 -5.70
N TYR A 284 -5.50 9.65 -5.25
CA TYR A 284 -4.39 9.13 -6.05
C TYR A 284 -4.63 7.68 -6.47
N THR A 285 -5.15 6.87 -5.56
CA THR A 285 -5.56 5.48 -5.84
C THR A 285 -6.53 5.42 -7.02
N ALA A 286 -7.58 6.25 -7.02
CA ALA A 286 -8.56 6.28 -8.10
C ALA A 286 -7.93 6.73 -9.43
N LYS A 287 -7.08 7.77 -9.40
CA LYS A 287 -6.34 8.25 -10.59
C LYS A 287 -5.49 7.14 -11.21
N VAL A 288 -4.73 6.41 -10.40
CA VAL A 288 -3.85 5.33 -10.85
C VAL A 288 -4.63 4.19 -11.51
N PHE A 289 -5.77 3.80 -10.92
CA PHE A 289 -6.61 2.74 -11.48
C PHE A 289 -7.42 3.15 -12.69
N TRP A 290 -7.66 4.44 -12.87
CA TRP A 290 -8.25 4.94 -14.10
C TRP A 290 -7.23 4.97 -15.24
N ILE A 291 -5.94 5.18 -14.95
CA ILE A 291 -4.90 5.24 -15.99
C ILE A 291 -4.46 3.84 -16.44
N GLY A 292 -4.13 2.93 -15.50
CA GLY A 292 -3.45 1.68 -15.83
C GLY A 292 -4.15 0.77 -16.85
N PRO A 293 -5.36 0.27 -16.57
CA PRO A 293 -6.11 -0.57 -17.51
C PRO A 293 -6.40 0.12 -18.85
N ASN A 294 -6.70 1.43 -18.82
CA ASN A 294 -7.00 2.21 -20.02
C ASN A 294 -5.79 2.37 -20.94
N VAL A 295 -4.57 2.46 -20.40
CA VAL A 295 -3.33 2.43 -21.21
C VAL A 295 -3.22 1.11 -21.97
N GLY A 296 -3.51 -0.02 -21.32
CA GLY A 296 -3.52 -1.33 -21.97
C GLY A 296 -4.53 -1.41 -23.11
N SER A 297 -5.76 -0.95 -22.89
CA SER A 297 -6.80 -0.89 -23.93
C SER A 297 -6.43 0.03 -25.10
N LEU A 298 -5.84 1.20 -24.83
CA LEU A 298 -5.35 2.12 -25.87
C LEU A 298 -4.27 1.47 -26.72
N MET A 299 -3.31 0.77 -26.11
CA MET A 299 -2.28 0.02 -26.85
C MET A 299 -2.90 -1.05 -27.76
N THR A 300 -3.94 -1.74 -27.30
CA THR A 300 -4.66 -2.72 -28.11
C THR A 300 -5.33 -2.07 -29.32
N ILE A 301 -6.02 -0.94 -29.13
CA ILE A 301 -6.65 -0.19 -30.22
C ILE A 301 -5.60 0.24 -31.25
N VAL A 302 -4.47 0.80 -30.79
CA VAL A 302 -3.37 1.22 -31.66
C VAL A 302 -2.79 0.05 -32.45
N LYS A 303 -2.60 -1.13 -31.83
CA LYS A 303 -2.16 -2.35 -32.53
C LYS A 303 -3.16 -2.74 -33.62
N LYS A 304 -4.44 -2.87 -33.27
CA LYS A 304 -5.48 -3.32 -34.21
C LYS A 304 -5.71 -2.32 -35.36
N LEU A 305 -5.46 -1.03 -35.14
CA LEU A 305 -5.53 0.00 -36.20
C LEU A 305 -4.31 0.01 -37.12
N MET A 306 -3.09 -0.14 -36.58
CA MET A 306 -1.86 -0.10 -37.39
C MET A 306 -1.54 -1.44 -38.07
N PHE A 307 -1.97 -2.54 -37.47
CA PHE A 307 -1.77 -3.90 -37.96
C PHE A 307 -3.11 -4.65 -37.87
N PRO A 308 -4.08 -4.33 -38.74
CA PRO A 308 -5.33 -5.07 -38.79
C PRO A 308 -5.02 -6.54 -39.10
N ASP A 309 -5.56 -7.43 -38.27
CA ASP A 309 -5.40 -8.88 -38.42
C ASP A 309 -5.99 -9.28 -39.79
N ASN A 310 -5.13 -9.72 -40.72
CA ASN A 310 -5.52 -10.35 -41.99
C ASN A 310 -5.78 -11.85 -41.77
#